data_AF-A0AAQ4F1A6-F1
#
_entry.id   AF-A0AAQ4F1A6-F1
#
_cell.length_a   1.000
_cell.length_b   1.000
_cell.length_c   1.000
_cell.angle_alpha   90.00
_cell.angle_beta   90.00
_cell.angle_gamma   90.00
#
_symmetry.space_group_name_H-M   'P 1'
#
loop_
_entity.id
_entity.type
_entity.pdbx_description
1 polymer ?
#
loop_
_entity_poly.entity_id
_entity_poly.type
_entity_poly.pdbx_seq_one_letter_code
_entity_poly.pdbx_strand_id
1 'polypeptide(L)'
;MLEKLRVEETPSWINSALKKLRAQETPRWRNSALEKLRVGETPRWRNSALEKFRTGGTPRWKNYVLEKLRAGQTLCMRSSTLEKLCVGETLRWRKSALEKLRVGKLRAGETLCWRNSELEKLRALETPCWRNSVLEKLRSGEAPRWRNSALEKLRWRNSALEKLCAGETPR
;
A
#
# COMPACT_ATOMS: atom_id res chain seq x y z
N MET A 1 -21.28 18.70 -9.17
CA MET A 1 -19.84 18.45 -8.92
C MET A 1 -19.41 19.39 -7.80
N LEU A 2 -18.96 18.89 -6.65
CA LEU A 2 -18.54 19.76 -5.54
C LEU A 2 -17.02 19.97 -5.60
N GLU A 3 -16.60 21.24 -5.65
CA GLU A 3 -15.20 21.57 -5.93
C GLU A 3 -14.27 21.39 -4.73
N LYS A 4 -14.69 21.80 -3.54
CA LYS A 4 -13.92 21.68 -2.29
C LYS A 4 -14.87 21.53 -1.12
N LEU A 5 -14.67 20.48 -0.32
CA LEU A 5 -15.39 20.26 0.93
C LEU A 5 -14.42 20.09 2.09
N ARG A 6 -14.81 20.59 3.25
CA ARG A 6 -14.23 20.24 4.55
C ARG A 6 -15.35 19.65 5.39
N VAL A 7 -15.11 18.49 5.99
CA VAL A 7 -16.10 17.84 6.86
C VAL A 7 -15.41 17.47 8.16
N GLU A 8 -16.04 17.86 9.27
CA GLU A 8 -15.56 17.59 10.63
C GLU A 8 -16.26 16.39 11.28
N GLU A 9 -17.40 15.96 10.72
CA GLU A 9 -18.14 14.78 11.18
C GLU A 9 -17.76 13.49 10.41
N THR A 10 -18.50 12.40 10.61
CA THR A 10 -18.37 11.09 9.93
C THR A 10 -19.30 10.95 8.71
N PRO A 11 -19.06 11.64 7.57
CA PRO A 11 -19.99 11.62 6.47
C PRO A 11 -19.97 10.25 5.76
N SER A 12 -21.14 9.82 5.32
CA SER A 12 -21.32 8.69 4.43
C SER A 12 -21.69 9.18 3.04
N TRP A 13 -20.85 8.88 2.06
CA TRP A 13 -21.06 9.25 0.66
C TRP A 13 -21.39 8.03 -0.18
N ILE A 14 -22.46 8.16 -0.95
CA ILE A 14 -22.96 7.12 -1.86
C ILE A 14 -23.14 7.78 -3.23
N ASN A 15 -22.65 7.13 -4.29
CA ASN A 15 -22.79 7.61 -5.67
C ASN A 15 -22.33 9.07 -5.85
N SER A 16 -21.19 9.42 -5.26
CA SER A 16 -20.73 10.81 -5.17
C SER A 16 -19.48 11.05 -6.02
N ALA A 17 -19.41 12.22 -6.65
CA ALA A 17 -18.25 12.68 -7.42
C ALA A 17 -17.72 14.01 -6.85
N LEU A 18 -16.52 13.98 -6.29
CA LEU A 18 -15.90 15.14 -5.63
C LEU A 18 -14.50 15.41 -6.17
N LYS A 19 -14.18 16.69 -6.36
CA LYS A 19 -12.83 17.06 -6.83
C LYS A 19 -11.82 17.06 -5.68
N LYS A 20 -12.12 17.77 -4.59
CA LYS A 20 -11.23 17.88 -3.43
C LYS A 20 -12.02 17.75 -2.13
N LEU A 21 -11.53 16.90 -1.24
CA LEU A 21 -12.08 16.77 0.12
C LEU A 21 -10.95 16.73 1.16
N ARG A 22 -11.20 17.38 2.30
CA ARG A 22 -10.48 17.14 3.54
C ARG A 22 -11.49 16.69 4.60
N ALA A 23 -11.24 15.55 5.22
CA ALA A 23 -12.01 15.05 6.35
C ALA A 23 -11.07 14.81 7.54
N GLN A 24 -11.50 15.17 8.74
CA GLN A 24 -10.73 14.86 9.95
C GLN A 24 -11.05 13.44 10.43
N GLU A 25 -12.32 13.08 10.49
CA GLU A 25 -12.80 11.80 11.05
C GLU A 25 -12.85 10.64 10.01
N THR A 26 -13.75 9.67 10.23
CA THR A 26 -13.81 8.34 9.58
C THR A 26 -14.88 8.24 8.47
N PRO A 27 -14.73 8.91 7.31
CA PRO A 27 -15.77 8.91 6.29
C PRO A 27 -15.91 7.54 5.64
N ARG A 28 -17.14 7.22 5.24
CA ARG A 28 -17.49 6.00 4.52
C ARG A 28 -17.87 6.32 3.09
N TRP A 29 -17.33 5.54 2.16
CA TRP A 29 -17.53 5.77 0.73
C TRP A 29 -17.99 4.50 0.05
N ARG A 30 -19.05 4.66 -0.75
CA ARG A 30 -19.57 3.61 -1.62
C ARG A 30 -19.81 4.18 -3.01
N ASN A 31 -19.35 3.48 -4.05
CA ASN A 31 -19.62 3.86 -5.44
C ASN A 31 -19.24 5.32 -5.74
N SER A 32 -18.07 5.78 -5.27
CA SER A 32 -17.69 7.19 -5.39
C SER A 32 -16.42 7.38 -6.19
N ALA A 33 -16.32 8.55 -6.84
CA ALA A 33 -15.16 8.97 -7.62
C ALA A 33 -14.58 10.26 -7.03
N LEU A 34 -13.27 10.26 -6.77
CA LEU A 34 -12.59 11.44 -6.24
C LEU A 34 -11.26 11.71 -6.95
N GLU A 35 -10.87 12.98 -7.09
CA GLU A 35 -9.49 13.28 -7.53
C GLU A 35 -8.53 13.33 -6.35
N LYS A 36 -8.84 14.13 -5.32
CA LYS A 36 -7.90 14.44 -4.24
C LYS A 36 -8.58 14.35 -2.88
N LEU A 37 -8.00 13.51 -2.02
CA LEU A 37 -8.50 13.31 -0.67
C LEU A 37 -7.37 13.32 0.36
N ARG A 38 -7.61 14.04 1.47
CA ARG A 38 -6.82 13.95 2.69
C ARG A 38 -7.75 13.59 3.86
N VAL A 39 -7.41 12.51 4.57
CA VAL A 39 -8.16 12.07 5.75
C VAL A 39 -7.22 11.96 6.95
N GLY A 40 -7.63 12.51 8.09
CA GLY A 40 -6.91 12.33 9.36
C GLY A 40 -6.94 10.88 9.81
N GLU A 41 -8.13 10.31 9.94
CA GLU A 41 -8.36 9.00 10.58
C GLU A 41 -8.62 7.83 9.60
N THR A 42 -9.51 6.88 9.96
CA THR A 42 -9.67 5.52 9.42
C THR A 42 -10.82 5.37 8.41
N PRO A 43 -10.70 5.86 7.16
CA PRO A 43 -11.82 5.79 6.23
C PRO A 43 -12.03 4.38 5.70
N ARG A 44 -13.29 4.09 5.37
CA ARG A 44 -13.70 2.83 4.73
C ARG A 44 -14.19 3.08 3.32
N TRP A 45 -13.62 2.34 2.38
CA TRP A 45 -13.88 2.49 0.95
C TRP A 45 -14.39 1.20 0.34
N ARG A 46 -15.47 1.30 -0.44
CA ARG A 46 -16.01 0.18 -1.20
C ARG A 46 -16.40 0.62 -2.61
N ASN A 47 -15.90 -0.09 -3.61
CA ASN A 47 -16.27 0.10 -5.01
C ASN A 47 -16.08 1.56 -5.46
N SER A 48 -14.85 2.06 -5.44
CA SER A 48 -14.58 3.49 -5.65
C SER A 48 -13.27 3.71 -6.41
N ALA A 49 -13.19 4.84 -7.11
CA ALA A 49 -12.00 5.26 -7.82
C ALA A 49 -11.46 6.56 -7.22
N LEU A 50 -10.14 6.65 -7.02
CA LEU A 50 -9.53 7.87 -6.51
C LEU A 50 -8.13 8.08 -7.10
N GLU A 51 -7.80 9.28 -7.57
CA GLU A 51 -6.44 9.51 -8.09
C GLU A 51 -5.41 9.61 -6.97
N LYS A 52 -5.64 10.51 -5.99
CA LYS A 52 -4.63 10.87 -4.99
C LYS A 52 -5.21 10.83 -3.58
N PHE A 53 -4.66 9.96 -2.76
CA PHE A 53 -5.03 9.82 -1.36
C PHE A 53 -3.85 10.02 -0.42
N ARG A 54 -4.09 10.74 0.67
CA ARG A 54 -3.18 10.79 1.81
C ARG A 54 -3.95 10.56 3.10
N THR A 55 -3.46 9.67 3.94
CA THR A 55 -3.99 9.47 5.30
C THR A 55 -2.89 9.32 6.33
N GLY A 56 -3.16 9.81 7.54
CA GLY A 56 -2.38 9.47 8.72
C GLY A 56 -2.82 8.15 9.35
N GLY A 57 -4.10 7.79 9.23
CA GLY A 57 -4.71 6.65 9.90
C GLY A 57 -4.64 5.32 9.16
N THR A 58 -5.59 4.44 9.48
CA THR A 58 -5.63 3.04 9.05
C THR A 58 -6.77 2.73 8.07
N PRO A 59 -6.63 3.02 6.77
CA PRO A 59 -7.74 2.94 5.86
C PRO A 59 -7.98 1.48 5.41
N ARG A 60 -9.26 1.14 5.21
CA ARG A 60 -9.68 -0.18 4.71
C ARG A 60 -10.35 -0.03 3.35
N TRP A 61 -9.81 -0.73 2.36
CA TRP A 61 -10.28 -0.64 0.98
C TRP A 61 -10.68 -1.99 0.41
N LYS A 62 -11.80 -2.01 -0.31
CA LYS A 62 -12.28 -3.18 -1.04
C LYS A 62 -12.80 -2.77 -2.42
N ASN A 63 -12.34 -3.45 -3.48
CA ASN A 63 -12.75 -3.17 -4.86
C ASN A 63 -12.48 -1.71 -5.23
N TYR A 64 -11.20 -1.34 -5.38
CA TYR A 64 -10.85 0.03 -5.76
C TYR A 64 -9.82 0.07 -6.89
N VAL A 65 -9.81 1.21 -7.58
CA VAL A 65 -8.74 1.60 -8.51
C VAL A 65 -8.16 2.93 -8.02
N LEU A 66 -6.84 3.00 -7.89
CA LEU A 66 -6.18 4.18 -7.39
C LEU A 66 -4.87 4.46 -8.13
N GLU A 67 -4.50 5.71 -8.35
CA GLU A 67 -3.15 5.99 -8.87
C GLU A 67 -2.12 6.09 -7.75
N LYS A 68 -2.36 6.96 -6.76
CA LYS A 68 -1.34 7.39 -5.80
C LYS A 68 -1.86 7.37 -4.38
N LEU A 69 -1.26 6.50 -3.57
CA LEU A 69 -1.57 6.32 -2.15
C LEU A 69 -0.37 6.67 -1.28
N ARG A 70 -0.57 7.54 -0.29
CA ARG A 70 0.34 7.67 0.86
C ARG A 70 -0.41 7.37 2.16
N ALA A 71 -0.02 6.30 2.84
CA ALA A 71 -0.55 5.93 4.15
C ALA A 71 0.56 6.03 5.20
N GLY A 72 0.29 6.75 6.30
CA GLY A 72 1.23 6.91 7.41
C GLY A 72 1.36 5.64 8.25
N GLN A 73 0.23 5.03 8.59
CA GLN A 73 0.17 3.87 9.48
C GLN A 73 -0.15 2.57 8.72
N THR A 74 -1.20 1.86 9.14
CA THR A 74 -1.59 0.53 8.65
C THR A 74 -2.53 0.60 7.45
N LEU A 75 -2.20 -0.10 6.38
CA LEU A 75 -3.03 -0.19 5.18
C LEU A 75 -3.58 -1.60 4.97
N CYS A 76 -4.91 -1.71 4.80
CA CYS A 76 -5.59 -2.97 4.48
C CYS A 76 -6.35 -2.86 3.14
N MET A 77 -5.99 -3.71 2.19
CA MET A 77 -6.50 -3.65 0.82
C MET A 77 -6.87 -5.03 0.29
N ARG A 78 -8.01 -5.10 -0.41
CA ARG A 78 -8.53 -6.35 -0.98
C ARG A 78 -9.19 -6.12 -2.34
N SER A 79 -8.84 -6.96 -3.31
CA SER A 79 -9.47 -6.97 -4.64
C SER A 79 -9.29 -5.64 -5.35
N SER A 80 -8.06 -5.21 -5.62
CA SER A 80 -7.83 -3.81 -6.02
C SER A 80 -6.57 -3.56 -6.85
N THR A 81 -6.55 -2.43 -7.53
CA THR A 81 -5.46 -2.05 -8.44
C THR A 81 -4.90 -0.68 -8.07
N LEU A 82 -3.57 -0.57 -8.01
CA LEU A 82 -2.89 0.66 -7.62
C LEU A 82 -1.61 0.87 -8.44
N GLU A 83 -1.29 2.10 -8.85
CA GLU A 83 0.02 2.33 -9.48
C GLU A 83 1.13 2.55 -8.44
N LYS A 84 0.93 3.47 -7.50
CA LYS A 84 2.00 3.94 -6.61
C LYS A 84 1.54 3.96 -5.17
N LEU A 85 2.20 3.15 -4.35
CA LEU A 85 1.97 3.07 -2.91
C LEU A 85 3.21 3.52 -2.14
N CYS A 86 3.00 4.41 -1.17
CA CYS A 86 3.93 4.64 -0.08
C CYS A 86 3.25 4.32 1.24
N VAL A 87 3.79 3.39 2.01
CA VAL A 87 3.31 3.01 3.35
C VAL A 87 4.41 3.22 4.37
N GLY A 88 4.05 3.80 5.53
CA GLY A 88 4.97 4.08 6.62
C GLY A 88 5.17 2.92 7.59
N GLU A 89 4.11 2.14 7.84
CA GLU A 89 4.12 1.05 8.83
C GLU A 89 3.62 -0.27 8.21
N THR A 90 2.46 -0.80 8.61
CA THR A 90 2.00 -2.14 8.22
C THR A 90 1.21 -2.16 6.91
N LEU A 91 1.42 -3.19 6.07
CA LEU A 91 0.63 -3.43 4.86
C LEU A 91 0.04 -4.84 4.86
N ARG A 92 -1.27 -4.93 4.66
CA ARG A 92 -1.97 -6.16 4.30
C ARG A 92 -2.68 -6.03 2.97
N TRP A 93 -2.25 -6.84 2.01
CA TRP A 93 -2.69 -6.73 0.63
C TRP A 93 -3.11 -8.10 0.07
N ARG A 94 -4.27 -8.17 -0.59
CA ARG A 94 -4.84 -9.46 -1.04
C ARG A 94 -5.57 -9.34 -2.37
N LYS A 95 -5.41 -10.32 -3.26
CA LYS A 95 -6.13 -10.40 -4.56
C LYS A 95 -6.01 -9.12 -5.37
N SER A 96 -4.81 -8.58 -5.54
CA SER A 96 -4.63 -7.21 -6.01
C SER A 96 -3.37 -7.04 -6.86
N ALA A 97 -3.32 -5.97 -7.66
CA ALA A 97 -2.20 -5.65 -8.54
C ALA A 97 -1.61 -4.25 -8.23
N LEU A 98 -0.28 -4.14 -8.18
CA LEU A 98 0.44 -2.91 -7.83
C LEU A 98 1.69 -2.74 -8.70
N GLU A 99 1.88 -1.56 -9.28
CA GLU A 99 3.08 -1.29 -10.06
C GLU A 99 4.29 -1.00 -9.12
N LYS A 100 4.16 -0.04 -8.20
CA LYS A 100 5.29 0.43 -7.38
C LYS A 100 4.92 0.55 -5.90
N LEU A 101 5.61 -0.21 -5.07
CA LEU A 101 5.56 -0.13 -3.62
C LEU A 101 6.86 0.43 -3.05
N ARG A 102 6.75 1.52 -2.29
CA ARG A 102 7.81 2.03 -1.43
C ARG A 102 7.38 1.92 0.01
N VAL A 103 8.22 1.29 0.82
CA VAL A 103 7.99 1.20 2.26
C VAL A 103 9.00 2.08 2.98
N GLY A 104 8.50 2.84 3.95
CA GLY A 104 9.30 3.64 4.86
C GLY A 104 10.12 2.77 5.82
N LYS A 105 10.68 3.43 6.84
CA LYS A 105 11.32 2.73 7.94
C LYS A 105 10.22 2.15 8.83
N LEU A 106 10.13 0.82 8.84
CA LEU A 106 9.25 0.12 9.75
C LEU A 106 9.84 0.13 11.17
N ARG A 107 8.97 0.02 12.18
CA ARG A 107 9.36 -0.30 13.56
C ARG A 107 9.27 -1.80 13.78
N ALA A 108 10.02 -2.31 14.76
CA ALA A 108 9.99 -3.72 15.16
C ALA A 108 8.54 -4.21 15.39
N GLY A 109 8.13 -5.23 14.65
CA GLY A 109 6.78 -5.82 14.71
C GLY A 109 5.83 -5.40 13.58
N GLU A 110 6.19 -4.39 12.78
CA GLU A 110 5.45 -4.01 11.58
C GLU A 110 5.76 -4.99 10.43
N THR A 111 4.75 -5.32 9.63
CA THR A 111 4.89 -6.36 8.59
C THR A 111 4.26 -5.97 7.26
N LEU A 112 4.90 -6.40 6.19
CA LEU A 112 4.43 -6.23 4.81
C LEU A 112 4.01 -7.57 4.23
N CYS A 113 2.73 -7.91 4.36
CA CYS A 113 2.25 -9.20 3.87
C CYS A 113 1.27 -9.03 2.70
N TRP A 114 1.56 -9.73 1.59
CA TRP A 114 0.63 -9.86 0.47
C TRP A 114 0.33 -11.29 0.04
N ARG A 115 -0.89 -11.51 -0.48
CA ARG A 115 -1.39 -12.83 -0.86
C ARG A 115 -2.22 -12.81 -2.13
N ASN A 116 -1.96 -13.73 -3.05
CA ASN A 116 -2.65 -13.81 -4.36
C ASN A 116 -2.54 -12.45 -5.05
N SER A 117 -1.35 -11.90 -5.21
CA SER A 117 -1.17 -10.53 -5.69
C SER A 117 0.07 -10.40 -6.57
N GLU A 118 0.10 -9.35 -7.38
CA GLU A 118 1.12 -9.12 -8.41
C GLU A 118 1.75 -7.74 -8.23
N LEU A 119 3.07 -7.69 -8.02
CA LEU A 119 3.81 -6.47 -7.78
C LEU A 119 4.96 -6.33 -8.78
N GLU A 120 5.07 -5.19 -9.48
CA GLU A 120 6.19 -4.99 -10.40
C GLU A 120 7.47 -4.60 -9.63
N LYS A 121 7.39 -3.58 -8.76
CA LYS A 121 8.58 -3.06 -8.05
C LYS A 121 8.34 -2.85 -6.56
N LEU A 122 9.17 -3.49 -5.73
CA LEU A 122 9.20 -3.30 -4.29
C LEU A 122 10.52 -2.69 -3.84
N ARG A 123 10.44 -1.62 -3.04
CA ARG A 123 11.55 -1.15 -2.19
C ARG A 123 11.14 -1.23 -0.73
N ALA A 124 11.76 -2.15 -0.01
CA ALA A 124 11.54 -2.36 1.41
C ALA A 124 12.87 -2.28 2.17
N LEU A 125 12.83 -1.75 3.39
CA LEU A 125 13.97 -1.78 4.30
C LEU A 125 13.98 -3.07 5.13
N GLU A 126 12.81 -3.50 5.59
CA GLU A 126 12.65 -4.71 6.41
C GLU A 126 12.07 -5.88 5.63
N THR A 127 12.03 -7.06 6.26
CA THR A 127 11.54 -8.33 5.71
C THR A 127 10.11 -8.30 5.14
N PRO A 128 9.93 -8.30 3.80
CA PRO A 128 8.61 -8.51 3.21
C PRO A 128 8.18 -9.99 3.23
N CYS A 129 6.88 -10.24 3.40
CA CYS A 129 6.24 -11.56 3.34
C CYS A 129 5.28 -11.69 2.16
N TRP A 130 5.41 -12.71 1.32
CA TRP A 130 4.37 -12.97 0.31
C TRP A 130 4.04 -14.44 0.05
N ARG A 131 2.80 -14.67 -0.39
CA ARG A 131 2.29 -16.03 -0.67
C ARG A 131 1.44 -16.06 -1.92
N ASN A 132 1.60 -17.09 -2.75
CA ASN A 132 0.84 -17.25 -4.00
C ASN A 132 0.88 -15.96 -4.83
N SER A 133 2.05 -15.34 -4.94
CA SER A 133 2.18 -13.98 -5.48
C SER A 133 3.39 -13.87 -6.39
N VAL A 134 3.38 -12.89 -7.28
CA VAL A 134 4.45 -12.62 -8.24
C VAL A 134 5.06 -11.25 -7.93
N LEU A 135 6.39 -11.19 -7.92
CA LEU A 135 7.16 -9.95 -7.80
C LEU A 135 8.23 -9.90 -8.89
N GLU A 136 8.28 -8.85 -9.71
CA GLU A 136 9.37 -8.75 -10.69
C GLU A 136 10.66 -8.27 -10.04
N LYS A 137 10.63 -7.14 -9.33
CA LYS A 137 11.86 -6.48 -8.85
C LYS A 137 11.77 -6.15 -7.37
N LEU A 138 12.62 -6.79 -6.57
CA LEU A 138 12.77 -6.51 -5.15
C LEU A 138 14.10 -5.80 -4.87
N ARG A 139 14.03 -4.65 -4.18
CA ARG A 139 15.16 -4.10 -3.43
C ARG A 139 14.87 -4.19 -1.95
N SER A 140 15.61 -5.04 -1.24
CA SER A 140 15.40 -5.29 0.20
C SER A 140 16.65 -4.99 1.02
N GLY A 141 16.46 -4.47 2.23
CA GLY A 141 17.50 -4.38 3.25
C GLY A 141 17.68 -5.65 4.06
N GLU A 142 16.68 -6.53 4.07
CA GLU A 142 16.65 -7.78 4.84
C GLU A 142 16.07 -8.95 4.03
N ALA A 143 16.25 -10.18 4.52
CA ALA A 143 15.86 -11.37 3.79
C ALA A 143 14.34 -11.51 3.63
N PRO A 144 13.82 -11.46 2.40
CA PRO A 144 12.39 -11.66 2.16
C PRO A 144 11.94 -13.10 2.48
N ARG A 145 10.66 -13.26 2.83
CA ARG A 145 10.05 -14.58 3.02
C ARG A 145 8.93 -14.77 2.01
N TRP A 146 9.01 -15.82 1.18
CA TRP A 146 7.94 -16.14 0.24
C TRP A 146 7.59 -17.62 0.20
N ARG A 147 6.33 -17.93 -0.15
CA ARG A 147 5.83 -19.31 -0.32
C ARG A 147 4.97 -19.42 -1.57
N ASN A 148 5.18 -20.46 -2.38
CA ASN A 148 4.46 -20.68 -3.63
C ASN A 148 4.40 -19.40 -4.47
N SER A 149 5.54 -18.76 -4.66
CA SER A 149 5.62 -17.41 -5.20
C SER A 149 6.84 -17.26 -6.10
N ALA A 150 6.79 -16.31 -7.02
CA ALA A 150 7.87 -16.03 -7.96
C ALA A 150 8.52 -14.67 -7.67
N LEU A 151 9.85 -14.61 -7.83
CA LEU A 151 10.66 -13.39 -7.81
C LEU A 151 11.62 -13.42 -9.00
N GLU A 152 11.54 -12.43 -9.89
CA GLU A 152 12.43 -12.38 -11.07
C GLU A 152 13.82 -11.82 -10.70
N LYS A 153 13.87 -10.71 -9.95
CA LYS A 153 15.12 -10.00 -9.63
C LYS A 153 15.15 -9.52 -8.19
N LEU A 154 16.15 -10.01 -7.43
CA LEU A 154 16.47 -9.52 -6.08
C LEU A 154 17.73 -8.66 -6.13
N ARG A 155 17.68 -7.48 -5.50
CA ARG A 155 18.86 -6.67 -5.20
C ARG A 155 18.90 -6.34 -3.72
N TRP A 156 20.03 -6.63 -3.10
CA TRP A 156 20.27 -6.25 -1.72
C TRP A 156 20.63 -4.78 -1.63
N ARG A 157 20.19 -4.12 -0.57
CA ARG A 157 20.59 -2.74 -0.26
C ARG A 157 21.91 -2.69 0.51
N ASN A 158 22.24 -3.77 1.22
CA ASN A 158 23.48 -3.93 1.97
C ASN A 158 24.36 -4.98 1.29
N SER A 159 25.57 -4.59 0.91
CA SER A 159 26.58 -5.45 0.27
C SER A 159 27.03 -6.60 1.17
N ALA A 160 26.91 -6.48 2.50
CA ALA A 160 27.22 -7.58 3.42
C ALA A 160 26.24 -8.75 3.27
N LEU A 161 24.96 -8.48 3.09
CA LEU A 161 23.94 -9.52 2.87
C LEU A 161 24.08 -10.16 1.49
N GLU A 162 24.51 -9.37 0.49
CA GLU A 162 24.80 -9.87 -0.85
C GLU A 162 25.93 -10.91 -0.80
N LYS A 163 27.01 -10.65 -0.04
CA LYS A 163 28.13 -11.58 0.16
C LYS A 163 27.72 -12.84 0.94
N LEU A 164 26.98 -12.68 2.04
CA LEU A 164 26.49 -13.81 2.84
C LEU A 164 25.56 -14.74 2.05
N CYS A 165 24.67 -14.19 1.21
CA CYS A 165 23.79 -14.99 0.37
C CYS A 165 24.50 -15.57 -0.86
N ALA A 166 25.61 -14.98 -1.31
CA ALA A 166 26.45 -15.50 -2.38
C ALA A 166 27.43 -16.60 -1.91
N GLY A 167 27.46 -16.92 -0.62
CA GLY A 167 28.36 -17.93 -0.06
C GLY A 167 29.80 -17.45 0.14
N GLU A 168 30.07 -16.15 -0.02
CA GLU A 168 31.36 -15.57 0.29
C GLU A 168 31.42 -15.28 1.80
N THR A 169 32.03 -16.18 2.56
CA THR A 169 32.38 -15.90 3.96
C THR A 169 33.38 -14.75 4.00
N PRO A 170 33.16 -13.71 4.82
CA PRO A 170 34.16 -12.68 5.02
C PRO A 170 35.38 -13.31 5.70
N ARG A 171 36.55 -13.13 5.10
CA ARG A 171 37.86 -13.47 5.69
C ARG A 171 38.12 -12.66 6.94
#